data_AF-A0AAN1PR11-F1
#
_entry.id   AF-A0AAN1PR11-F1
#
_cell.length_a   1.000
_cell.length_b   1.000
_cell.length_c   1.000
_cell.angle_alpha   90.00
_cell.angle_beta   90.00
_cell.angle_gamma   90.00
#
_symmetry.space_group_name_H-M   'P 1'
#
loop_
_entity.id
_entity.type
_entity.pdbx_description
1 polymer ?
#
loop_
_entity_poly.entity_id
_entity_poly.type
_entity_poly.pdbx_seq_one_letter_code
_entity_poly.pdbx_strand_id
1 'polypeptide(L)'
;MSMMAVAIGATGLSLLLVFVWMFSLSLRKQRLEQERKAREIANRKAIEKAREQERQERLFKAEGGHIPTILFLAKEAERTNLKEALYWYNKGARLDNVNSMYGIVRMSDRMREDLILKEQANFWRLAIAGLEGSLDAKYEAGKALVHGRGIEKNLPKGYRLIEEAAVQGNLDAMLFMGEWSQSGENPERSNDNAYQWYHKAASKGSVDGQIHLGLSYLAGVGTKTDHAKGTYWLERAAERGSAEAMFHAGEAWRDYGKTGNALAYVWLFLASHFGYEKARAMRDQVATKIGVDIVVGLQAVAKPLLKKLEAGKVGKHAIIKALNKVYKRPSYFPPLEANLDRSDEPLVFEELDEGLLADTINQEPQPPSAGADSSAGSELDFTQDLFSSQHKS
;
A
#
# COMPACT_ATOMS: atom_id res chain seq x y z
N MET A 1 -4.33 80.43 -92.45
CA MET A 1 -3.65 79.78 -91.31
C MET A 1 -2.96 78.53 -91.84
N SER A 2 -1.63 78.44 -91.71
CA SER A 2 -0.85 77.37 -92.35
C SER A 2 -1.17 76.01 -91.71
N MET A 3 -1.38 75.00 -92.54
CA MET A 3 -1.68 73.62 -92.15
C MET A 3 -0.69 73.06 -91.10
N MET A 4 0.54 73.58 -91.07
CA MET A 4 1.57 73.22 -90.10
C MET A 4 1.26 73.64 -88.64
N ALA A 5 0.63 74.79 -88.40
CA ALA A 5 0.34 75.24 -87.03
C ALA A 5 -0.78 74.41 -86.37
N VAL A 6 -1.78 74.00 -87.17
CA VAL A 6 -2.85 73.09 -86.72
C VAL A 6 -2.29 71.69 -86.46
N ALA A 7 -1.34 71.22 -87.28
CA ALA A 7 -0.68 69.94 -87.07
C ALA A 7 0.14 69.92 -85.77
N ILE A 8 0.90 70.98 -85.47
CA ILE A 8 1.68 71.08 -84.22
C ILE A 8 0.74 71.14 -83.00
N GLY A 9 -0.34 71.92 -83.06
CA GLY A 9 -1.36 71.96 -82.00
C GLY A 9 -2.07 70.62 -81.78
N ALA A 10 -2.38 69.90 -82.86
CA ALA A 10 -2.99 68.57 -82.79
C ALA A 10 -2.05 67.53 -82.17
N THR A 11 -0.74 67.58 -82.50
CA THR A 11 0.25 66.67 -81.89
C THR A 11 0.49 66.98 -80.40
N GLY A 12 0.48 68.25 -80.00
CA GLY A 12 0.59 68.65 -78.58
C GLY A 12 -0.64 68.24 -77.75
N LEU A 13 -1.84 68.38 -78.33
CA LEU A 13 -3.09 67.96 -77.69
C LEU A 13 -3.21 66.42 -77.64
N SER A 14 -2.70 65.71 -78.66
CA SER A 14 -2.56 64.26 -78.64
C SER A 14 -1.58 63.77 -77.57
N LEU A 15 -0.43 64.41 -77.42
CA LEU A 15 0.54 64.11 -76.34
C LEU A 15 -0.05 64.36 -74.95
N LEU A 16 -0.81 65.45 -74.76
CA LEU A 16 -1.51 65.73 -73.51
C LEU A 16 -2.57 64.67 -73.20
N LEU A 17 -3.37 64.25 -74.19
CA LEU A 17 -4.36 63.18 -74.01
C LEU A 17 -3.71 61.84 -73.67
N VAL A 18 -2.58 61.51 -74.31
CA VAL A 18 -1.79 60.31 -73.99
C VAL A 18 -1.25 60.41 -72.56
N PHE A 19 -0.75 61.57 -72.13
CA PHE A 19 -0.23 61.77 -70.77
C PHE A 19 -1.34 61.64 -69.70
N VAL A 20 -2.51 62.24 -69.93
CA VAL A 20 -3.68 62.10 -69.04
C VAL A 20 -4.14 60.65 -68.98
N TRP A 21 -4.16 59.95 -70.11
CA TRP A 21 -4.49 58.52 -70.17
C TRP A 21 -3.49 57.67 -69.39
N MET A 22 -2.18 57.90 -69.58
CA MET A 22 -1.10 57.20 -68.87
C MET A 22 -1.15 57.46 -67.35
N PHE A 23 -1.44 58.71 -66.95
CA PHE A 23 -1.62 59.09 -65.55
C PHE A 23 -2.84 58.41 -64.93
N SER A 24 -3.95 58.31 -65.67
CA SER A 24 -5.16 57.57 -65.24
C SER A 24 -4.90 56.07 -65.06
N LEU A 25 -4.07 55.48 -65.94
CA LEU A 25 -3.62 54.09 -65.90
C LEU A 25 -2.70 53.84 -64.70
N SER A 26 -1.78 54.77 -64.43
CA SER A 26 -0.88 54.73 -63.26
C SER A 26 -1.68 54.77 -61.95
N LEU A 27 -2.65 55.68 -61.83
CA LEU A 27 -3.54 55.76 -60.65
C LEU A 27 -4.43 54.51 -60.51
N ARG A 28 -4.91 53.92 -61.61
CA ARG A 28 -5.63 52.63 -61.58
C ARG A 28 -4.73 51.50 -61.11
N LYS A 29 -3.49 51.44 -61.60
CA LYS A 29 -2.50 50.43 -61.19
C LYS A 29 -2.14 50.57 -59.71
N GLN A 30 -1.92 51.78 -59.23
CA GLN A 30 -1.66 52.05 -57.81
C GLN A 30 -2.85 51.66 -56.91
N ARG A 31 -4.09 51.99 -57.29
CA ARG A 31 -5.30 51.56 -56.56
C ARG A 31 -5.41 50.03 -56.50
N LEU A 32 -5.17 49.36 -57.63
CA LEU A 32 -5.20 47.90 -57.70
C LEU A 32 -4.10 47.25 -56.84
N GLU A 33 -2.90 47.84 -56.79
CA GLU A 33 -1.81 47.41 -55.91
C GLU A 33 -2.12 47.63 -54.43
N GLN A 34 -2.73 48.75 -54.07
CA GLN A 34 -3.19 49.02 -52.70
C GLN A 34 -4.28 48.03 -52.28
N GLU A 35 -5.25 47.74 -53.15
CA GLU A 35 -6.27 46.71 -52.90
C GLU A 35 -5.67 45.32 -52.72
N ARG A 36 -4.68 44.93 -53.53
CA ARG A 36 -3.98 43.64 -53.38
C ARG A 36 -3.26 43.55 -52.03
N LYS A 37 -2.50 44.59 -51.65
CA LYS A 37 -1.84 44.64 -50.34
C LYS A 37 -2.85 44.60 -49.19
N ALA A 38 -3.97 45.32 -49.31
CA ALA A 38 -5.04 45.30 -48.31
C ALA A 38 -5.67 43.90 -48.18
N ARG A 39 -5.91 43.19 -49.29
CA ARG A 39 -6.39 41.80 -49.29
C ARG A 39 -5.38 40.83 -48.70
N GLU A 40 -4.09 40.98 -49.00
CA GLU A 40 -3.04 40.15 -48.40
C GLU A 40 -2.96 40.34 -46.88
N ILE A 41 -3.04 41.59 -46.40
CA ILE A 41 -3.08 41.88 -44.96
C ILE A 41 -4.35 41.31 -44.32
N ALA A 42 -5.51 41.45 -44.99
CA ALA A 42 -6.77 40.89 -44.51
C ALA A 42 -6.72 39.36 -44.44
N ASN A 43 -6.17 38.69 -45.46
CA ASN A 43 -5.99 37.25 -45.50
C ASN A 43 -5.01 36.77 -44.42
N ARG A 44 -3.89 37.47 -44.22
CA ARG A 44 -2.95 37.15 -43.12
C ARG A 44 -3.63 37.26 -41.76
N LYS A 45 -4.33 38.36 -41.49
CA LYS A 45 -5.10 38.54 -40.24
C LYS A 45 -6.21 37.49 -40.07
N ALA A 46 -6.88 37.10 -41.17
CA ALA A 46 -7.91 36.05 -41.12
C ALA A 46 -7.29 34.69 -40.77
N ILE A 47 -6.13 34.36 -41.34
CA ILE A 47 -5.37 33.14 -41.02
C ILE A 47 -4.90 33.17 -39.56
N GLU A 48 -4.38 34.30 -39.07
CA GLU A 48 -3.97 34.45 -37.66
C GLU A 48 -5.15 34.25 -36.70
N LYS A 49 -6.28 34.91 -36.95
CA LYS A 49 -7.51 34.71 -36.16
C LYS A 49 -8.01 33.27 -36.20
N ALA A 50 -7.96 32.62 -37.36
CA ALA A 50 -8.35 31.21 -37.48
C ALA A 50 -7.43 30.30 -36.65
N ARG A 51 -6.11 30.55 -36.62
CA ARG A 51 -5.16 29.83 -35.77
C ARG A 51 -5.43 30.07 -34.28
N GLU A 52 -5.74 31.30 -33.89
CA GLU A 52 -6.09 31.62 -32.50
C GLU A 52 -7.36 30.91 -32.07
N GLN A 53 -8.40 30.92 -32.91
CA GLN A 53 -9.65 30.20 -32.65
C GLN A 53 -9.41 28.70 -32.54
N GLU A 54 -8.64 28.10 -33.45
CA GLU A 54 -8.29 26.69 -33.39
C GLU A 54 -7.52 26.35 -32.11
N ARG A 55 -6.60 27.22 -31.68
CA ARG A 55 -5.87 27.06 -30.43
C ARG A 55 -6.79 27.12 -29.21
N GLN A 56 -7.70 28.09 -29.18
CA GLN A 56 -8.70 28.22 -28.11
C GLN A 56 -9.62 27.00 -28.06
N GLU A 57 -10.03 26.47 -29.22
CA GLU A 57 -10.86 25.26 -29.28
C GLU A 57 -10.10 24.03 -28.76
N ARG A 58 -8.81 23.88 -29.08
CA ARG A 58 -7.97 22.80 -28.53
C ARG A 58 -7.81 22.93 -27.02
N LEU A 59 -7.54 24.14 -26.53
CA LEU A 59 -7.44 24.41 -25.10
C LEU A 59 -8.75 24.05 -24.40
N PHE A 60 -9.89 24.49 -24.93
CA PHE A 60 -11.20 24.15 -24.41
C PHE A 60 -11.46 22.63 -24.38
N LYS A 61 -11.13 21.91 -25.45
CA LYS A 61 -11.25 20.44 -25.50
C LYS A 61 -10.35 19.76 -24.46
N ALA A 62 -9.11 20.20 -24.33
CA ALA A 62 -8.19 19.67 -23.34
C ALA A 62 -8.65 20.02 -21.91
N GLU A 63 -9.24 21.20 -21.72
CA GLU A 63 -9.81 21.63 -20.46
C GLU A 63 -10.98 20.74 -20.03
N GLY A 64 -11.83 20.38 -20.98
CA GLY A 64 -12.93 19.43 -20.83
C GLY A 64 -12.52 17.96 -20.70
N GLY A 65 -11.22 17.64 -20.66
CA GLY A 65 -10.75 16.27 -20.41
C GLY A 65 -10.50 15.42 -21.66
N HIS A 66 -10.45 16.01 -22.86
CA HIS A 66 -10.17 15.25 -24.08
C HIS A 66 -8.71 14.77 -24.13
N ILE A 67 -8.47 13.51 -23.77
CA ILE A 67 -7.15 12.90 -23.59
C ILE A 67 -6.22 13.10 -24.80
N PRO A 68 -6.63 12.87 -26.06
CA PRO A 68 -5.73 13.10 -27.20
C PRO A 68 -5.25 14.55 -27.31
N THR A 69 -6.11 15.53 -27.02
CA THR A 69 -5.72 16.95 -27.08
C THR A 69 -4.82 17.32 -25.92
N ILE A 70 -5.07 16.77 -24.71
CA ILE A 70 -4.19 16.92 -23.55
C ILE A 70 -2.78 16.42 -23.88
N LEU A 71 -2.67 15.20 -24.43
CA LEU A 71 -1.39 14.60 -24.80
C LEU A 71 -0.69 15.40 -25.91
N PHE A 72 -1.43 15.91 -26.88
CA PHE A 72 -0.90 16.77 -27.93
C PHE A 72 -0.29 18.05 -27.36
N LEU A 73 -1.04 18.79 -26.53
CA LEU A 73 -0.57 20.02 -25.90
C LEU A 73 0.61 19.76 -24.95
N ALA A 74 0.58 18.68 -24.18
CA ALA A 74 1.70 18.26 -23.34
C ALA A 74 2.97 18.04 -24.18
N LYS A 75 2.83 17.34 -25.32
CA LYS A 75 3.96 17.03 -26.21
C LYS A 75 4.51 18.26 -26.92
N GLU A 76 3.64 19.20 -27.31
CA GLU A 76 4.04 20.50 -27.87
C GLU A 76 4.84 21.30 -26.83
N ALA A 77 4.37 21.32 -25.58
CA ALA A 77 5.01 22.03 -24.47
C ALA A 77 6.36 21.43 -24.02
N GLU A 78 6.64 20.14 -24.27
CA GLU A 78 7.92 19.51 -23.86
C GLU A 78 9.17 20.24 -24.38
N ARG A 79 9.05 20.93 -25.52
CA ARG A 79 10.17 21.64 -26.17
C ARG A 79 10.32 23.09 -25.72
N THR A 80 9.24 23.69 -25.22
CA THR A 80 9.15 25.12 -24.95
C THR A 80 9.05 25.42 -23.46
N ASN A 81 8.22 24.68 -22.73
CA ASN A 81 7.91 24.93 -21.33
C ASN A 81 7.60 23.64 -20.57
N LEU A 82 8.56 23.22 -19.75
CA LEU A 82 8.49 22.01 -18.95
C LEU A 82 7.35 22.01 -17.92
N LYS A 83 7.07 23.17 -17.31
CA LYS A 83 5.98 23.30 -16.32
C LYS A 83 4.61 23.11 -16.97
N GLU A 84 4.44 23.67 -18.17
CA GLU A 84 3.22 23.51 -18.96
C GLU A 84 3.03 22.05 -19.42
N ALA A 85 4.11 21.40 -19.85
CA ALA A 85 4.07 19.98 -20.19
C ALA A 85 3.62 19.11 -18.98
N LEU A 86 4.20 19.36 -17.80
CA LEU A 86 3.81 18.67 -16.57
C LEU A 86 2.37 18.98 -16.15
N TYR A 87 1.88 20.21 -16.35
CA TYR A 87 0.48 20.55 -16.08
C TYR A 87 -0.48 19.66 -16.89
N TRP A 88 -0.26 19.59 -18.21
CA TRP A 88 -1.12 18.79 -19.10
C TRP A 88 -0.98 17.29 -18.80
N TYR A 89 0.24 16.80 -18.58
CA TYR A 89 0.41 15.39 -18.20
C TYR A 89 -0.24 15.06 -16.85
N ASN A 90 -0.14 15.92 -15.83
CA ASN A 90 -0.87 15.71 -14.57
C ASN A 90 -2.37 15.69 -14.78
N LYS A 91 -2.90 16.55 -15.66
CA LYS A 91 -4.33 16.54 -16.00
C LYS A 91 -4.76 15.23 -16.67
N GLY A 92 -3.98 14.72 -17.61
CA GLY A 92 -4.24 13.41 -18.23
C GLY A 92 -4.10 12.25 -17.25
N ALA A 93 -3.12 12.29 -16.35
CA ALA A 93 -2.89 11.26 -15.34
C ALA A 93 -4.00 11.21 -14.28
N ARG A 94 -4.63 12.34 -13.94
CA ARG A 94 -5.84 12.40 -13.11
C ARG A 94 -7.06 11.71 -13.76
N LEU A 95 -7.06 11.57 -15.09
CA LEU A 95 -8.04 10.80 -15.85
C LEU A 95 -7.59 9.33 -16.07
N ASP A 96 -6.63 8.87 -15.26
CA ASP A 96 -6.05 7.52 -15.31
C ASP A 96 -5.41 7.17 -16.67
N ASN A 97 -4.94 8.17 -17.42
CA ASN A 97 -4.23 7.94 -18.67
C ASN A 97 -2.75 7.56 -18.45
N VAL A 98 -2.42 6.31 -18.78
CA VAL A 98 -1.08 5.72 -18.64
C VAL A 98 0.01 6.51 -19.38
N ASN A 99 -0.24 6.94 -20.63
CA ASN A 99 0.73 7.72 -21.41
C ASN A 99 1.10 9.03 -20.73
N SER A 100 0.14 9.64 -20.04
CA SER A 100 0.36 10.86 -19.28
C SER A 100 1.22 10.60 -18.05
N MET A 101 0.96 9.50 -17.33
CA MET A 101 1.79 9.07 -16.19
C MET A 101 3.26 8.85 -16.62
N TYR A 102 3.47 8.14 -17.74
CA TYR A 102 4.79 7.96 -18.33
C TYR A 102 5.44 9.29 -18.74
N GLY A 103 4.65 10.23 -19.25
CA GLY A 103 5.06 11.60 -19.52
C GLY A 103 5.63 12.28 -18.28
N ILE A 104 4.90 12.24 -17.16
CA ILE A 104 5.34 12.84 -15.88
C ILE A 104 6.67 12.24 -15.43
N VAL A 105 6.77 10.91 -15.35
CA VAL A 105 8.00 10.22 -14.92
C VAL A 105 9.18 10.65 -15.78
N ARG A 106 9.03 10.62 -17.12
CA ARG A 106 10.08 11.03 -18.06
C ARG A 106 10.50 12.49 -17.88
N MET A 107 9.54 13.39 -17.66
CA MET A 107 9.84 14.81 -17.52
C MET A 107 10.45 15.15 -16.15
N SER A 108 9.96 14.52 -15.08
CA SER A 108 10.53 14.65 -13.73
C SER A 108 11.97 14.12 -13.66
N ASP A 109 12.28 13.03 -14.36
CA ASP A 109 13.64 12.46 -14.40
C ASP A 109 14.69 13.36 -15.07
N ARG A 110 14.26 14.36 -15.84
CA ARG A 110 15.15 15.40 -16.39
C ARG A 110 15.53 16.44 -15.33
N MET A 111 14.73 16.60 -14.28
CA MET A 111 14.94 17.55 -13.19
C MET A 111 15.29 16.81 -11.89
N ARG A 112 16.37 16.01 -11.92
CA ARG A 112 16.75 15.13 -10.80
C ARG A 112 17.00 15.84 -9.47
N GLU A 113 17.30 17.13 -9.53
CA GLU A 113 17.59 17.97 -8.35
C GLU A 113 16.32 18.39 -7.61
N ASP A 114 15.16 18.35 -8.26
CA ASP A 114 13.88 18.69 -7.62
C ASP A 114 13.29 17.47 -6.89
N LEU A 115 13.36 17.53 -5.57
CA LEU A 115 12.88 16.46 -4.70
C LEU A 115 11.36 16.23 -4.84
N ILE A 116 10.57 17.28 -5.06
CA ILE A 116 9.11 17.18 -5.18
C ILE A 116 8.76 16.38 -6.44
N LEU A 117 9.42 16.70 -7.54
CA LEU A 117 9.21 16.01 -8.81
C LEU A 117 9.70 14.56 -8.78
N LYS A 118 10.76 14.28 -8.02
CA LYS A 118 11.24 12.92 -7.78
C LYS A 118 10.20 12.08 -7.03
N GLU A 119 9.63 12.60 -5.95
CA GLU A 119 8.56 11.92 -5.21
C GLU A 119 7.31 11.73 -6.09
N GLN A 120 6.96 12.74 -6.88
CA GLN A 120 5.86 12.63 -7.85
C GLN A 120 6.12 11.54 -8.91
N ALA A 121 7.35 11.45 -9.43
CA ALA A 121 7.73 10.39 -10.36
C ALA A 121 7.65 9.01 -9.71
N ASN A 122 8.06 8.87 -8.45
CA ASN A 122 7.96 7.62 -7.71
C ASN A 122 6.49 7.17 -7.57
N PHE A 123 5.59 8.08 -7.22
CA PHE A 123 4.15 7.79 -7.17
C PHE A 123 3.64 7.26 -8.52
N TRP A 124 3.93 7.96 -9.62
CA TRP A 124 3.42 7.54 -10.93
C TRP A 124 4.04 6.24 -11.43
N ARG A 125 5.28 5.91 -11.06
CA ARG A 125 5.88 4.59 -11.31
C ARG A 125 5.12 3.48 -10.59
N LEU A 126 4.76 3.68 -9.32
CA LEU A 126 3.94 2.72 -8.57
C LEU A 126 2.56 2.56 -9.21
N ALA A 127 1.92 3.66 -9.60
CA ALA A 127 0.62 3.62 -10.26
C ALA A 127 0.66 2.84 -11.59
N ILE A 128 1.68 3.06 -12.42
CA ILE A 128 1.88 2.33 -13.67
C ILE A 128 2.08 0.83 -13.39
N ALA A 129 3.01 0.49 -12.49
CA ALA A 129 3.28 -0.92 -12.15
C ALA A 129 2.05 -1.62 -11.56
N GLY A 130 1.23 -0.89 -10.79
CA GLY A 130 -0.05 -1.39 -10.27
C GLY A 130 -1.09 -1.67 -11.36
N LEU A 131 -1.14 -0.84 -12.42
CA LEU A 131 -1.99 -1.07 -13.59
C LEU A 131 -1.49 -2.24 -14.45
N GLU A 132 -0.17 -2.47 -14.47
CA GLU A 132 0.47 -3.61 -15.15
C GLU A 132 0.33 -4.93 -14.38
N GLY A 133 -0.22 -4.90 -13.16
CA GLY A 133 -0.61 -6.08 -12.39
C GLY A 133 0.19 -6.31 -11.10
N SER A 134 1.17 -5.45 -10.77
CA SER A 134 1.88 -5.56 -9.49
C SER A 134 0.97 -5.18 -8.33
N LEU A 135 0.60 -6.17 -7.52
CA LEU A 135 -0.25 -5.94 -6.35
C LEU A 135 0.45 -5.10 -5.28
N ASP A 136 1.76 -5.31 -5.09
CA ASP A 136 2.57 -4.53 -4.13
C ASP A 136 2.64 -3.06 -4.56
N ALA A 137 2.85 -2.80 -5.85
CA ALA A 137 2.88 -1.43 -6.36
C ALA A 137 1.51 -0.77 -6.27
N LYS A 138 0.42 -1.52 -6.49
CA LYS A 138 -0.95 -1.03 -6.30
C LYS A 138 -1.22 -0.65 -4.84
N TYR A 139 -0.80 -1.50 -3.91
CA TYR A 139 -0.89 -1.24 -2.48
C TYR A 139 -0.10 0.01 -2.08
N GLU A 140 1.16 0.12 -2.51
CA GLU A 140 2.00 1.28 -2.20
C GLU A 140 1.50 2.58 -2.86
N ALA A 141 0.95 2.51 -4.09
CA ALA A 141 0.28 3.65 -4.72
C ALA A 141 -0.96 4.09 -3.93
N GLY A 142 -1.73 3.13 -3.42
CA GLY A 142 -2.86 3.39 -2.53
C GLY A 142 -2.43 4.10 -1.24
N LYS A 143 -1.39 3.59 -0.56
CA LYS A 143 -0.78 4.23 0.62
C LYS A 143 -0.27 5.64 0.34
N ALA A 144 0.35 5.84 -0.83
CA ALA A 144 0.83 7.15 -1.24
C ALA A 144 -0.31 8.17 -1.39
N LEU A 145 -1.49 7.76 -1.88
CA LEU A 145 -2.69 8.62 -1.94
C LEU A 145 -3.29 8.89 -0.55
N VAL A 146 -3.23 7.92 0.37
CA VAL A 146 -3.71 8.09 1.75
C VAL A 146 -2.84 9.10 2.50
N HIS A 147 -1.52 8.96 2.42
CA HIS A 147 -0.58 9.81 3.15
C HIS A 147 -0.15 11.07 2.40
N GLY A 148 -0.41 11.17 1.09
CA GLY A 148 -0.02 12.30 0.25
C GLY A 148 1.46 12.30 -0.15
N ARG A 149 2.04 11.12 -0.41
CA ARG A 149 3.45 10.97 -0.81
C ARG A 149 3.58 11.09 -2.32
N GLY A 150 4.20 12.16 -2.81
CA GLY A 150 4.37 12.42 -4.25
C GLY A 150 3.11 12.85 -5.00
N ILE A 151 1.94 12.86 -4.34
CA ILE A 151 0.68 13.31 -4.92
C ILE A 151 -0.23 13.92 -3.84
N GLU A 152 -1.18 14.76 -4.25
CA GLU A 152 -2.24 15.27 -3.38
C GLU A 152 -3.01 14.12 -2.73
N LYS A 153 -3.35 14.29 -1.44
CA LYS A 153 -4.11 13.29 -0.68
C LYS A 153 -5.45 13.02 -1.34
N ASN A 154 -5.76 11.75 -1.52
CA ASN A 154 -7.06 11.29 -2.00
C ASN A 154 -7.42 10.00 -1.26
N LEU A 155 -7.97 10.16 -0.06
CA LEU A 155 -8.34 9.05 0.82
C LEU A 155 -9.27 8.04 0.13
N PRO A 156 -10.38 8.45 -0.52
CA PRO A 156 -11.29 7.49 -1.15
C PRO A 156 -10.62 6.66 -2.27
N LYS A 157 -9.80 7.30 -3.12
CA LYS A 157 -9.07 6.58 -4.18
C LYS A 157 -7.98 5.68 -3.60
N GLY A 158 -7.28 6.15 -2.57
CA GLY A 158 -6.23 5.40 -1.88
C GLY A 158 -6.78 4.11 -1.26
N TYR A 159 -7.82 4.20 -0.43
CA TYR A 159 -8.44 3.02 0.19
C TYR A 159 -9.00 2.04 -0.84
N ARG A 160 -9.61 2.53 -1.94
CA ARG A 160 -10.10 1.67 -3.02
C ARG A 160 -8.98 0.86 -3.67
N LEU A 161 -7.83 1.47 -3.97
CA LEU A 161 -6.69 0.74 -4.55
C LEU A 161 -6.12 -0.31 -3.58
N ILE A 162 -6.06 0.02 -2.29
CA ILE A 162 -5.61 -0.92 -1.27
C ILE A 162 -6.60 -2.09 -1.15
N GLU A 163 -7.90 -1.82 -1.11
CA GLU A 163 -8.93 -2.86 -1.07
C GLU A 163 -8.88 -3.75 -2.30
N GLU A 164 -8.73 -3.19 -3.50
CA GLU A 164 -8.55 -3.96 -4.73
C GLU A 164 -7.31 -4.88 -4.67
N ALA A 165 -6.19 -4.37 -4.16
CA ALA A 165 -4.98 -5.18 -3.95
C ALA A 165 -5.21 -6.31 -2.94
N ALA A 166 -5.91 -6.02 -1.84
CA ALA A 166 -6.26 -7.00 -0.81
C ALA A 166 -7.18 -8.10 -1.37
N VAL A 167 -8.24 -7.75 -2.11
CA VAL A 167 -9.14 -8.70 -2.77
C VAL A 167 -8.37 -9.59 -3.75
N GLN A 168 -7.38 -9.04 -4.46
CA GLN A 168 -6.55 -9.78 -5.41
C GLN A 168 -5.47 -10.66 -4.76
N GLY A 169 -5.31 -10.60 -3.43
CA GLY A 169 -4.46 -11.52 -2.69
C GLY A 169 -3.20 -10.91 -2.07
N ASN A 170 -3.02 -9.59 -2.12
CA ASN A 170 -1.89 -8.93 -1.46
C ASN A 170 -2.02 -9.01 0.06
N LEU A 171 -1.02 -9.58 0.73
CA LEU A 171 -1.07 -9.81 2.19
C LEU A 171 -0.99 -8.51 2.98
N ASP A 172 -0.09 -7.59 2.60
CA ASP A 172 0.10 -6.31 3.31
C ASP A 172 -1.16 -5.44 3.20
N ALA A 173 -1.81 -5.45 2.04
CA ALA A 173 -3.09 -4.78 1.84
C ALA A 173 -4.21 -5.41 2.67
N MET A 174 -4.25 -6.74 2.82
CA MET A 174 -5.22 -7.39 3.71
C MET A 174 -5.02 -6.96 5.17
N LEU A 175 -3.76 -6.91 5.64
CA LEU A 175 -3.44 -6.46 6.99
C LEU A 175 -3.85 -5.00 7.18
N PHE A 176 -3.49 -4.13 6.24
CA PHE A 176 -3.89 -2.73 6.25
C PHE A 176 -5.41 -2.57 6.31
N MET A 177 -6.17 -3.35 5.53
CA MET A 177 -7.64 -3.28 5.56
C MET A 177 -8.20 -3.77 6.90
N GLY A 178 -7.54 -4.73 7.56
CA GLY A 178 -7.85 -5.14 8.92
C GLY A 178 -7.66 -4.01 9.93
N GLU A 179 -6.49 -3.37 9.93
CA GLU A 179 -6.15 -2.25 10.80
C GLU A 179 -7.07 -1.05 10.54
N TRP A 180 -7.29 -0.71 9.26
CA TRP A 180 -8.20 0.36 8.84
C TRP A 180 -9.63 0.10 9.30
N SER A 181 -10.10 -1.15 9.31
CA SER A 181 -11.42 -1.51 9.82
C SER A 181 -11.57 -1.29 11.32
N GLN A 182 -10.47 -1.25 12.08
CA GLN A 182 -10.47 -0.97 13.52
C GLN A 182 -10.14 0.48 13.87
N SER A 183 -9.54 1.23 12.93
CA SER A 183 -9.12 2.61 13.13
C SER A 183 -10.28 3.53 13.55
N GLY A 184 -10.01 4.41 14.52
CA GLY A 184 -10.95 5.46 14.92
C GLY A 184 -11.21 6.51 13.83
N GLU A 185 -10.36 6.58 12.80
CA GLU A 185 -10.52 7.46 11.64
C GLU A 185 -11.49 6.88 10.59
N ASN A 186 -11.81 5.59 10.67
CA ASN A 186 -12.73 4.95 9.74
C ASN A 186 -14.19 5.14 10.21
N PRO A 187 -15.03 5.88 9.46
CA PRO A 187 -16.43 6.08 9.82
C PRO A 187 -17.24 4.78 9.80
N GLU A 188 -16.78 3.75 9.09
CA GLU A 188 -17.39 2.43 8.95
C GLU A 188 -16.64 1.36 9.76
N ARG A 189 -15.89 1.76 10.80
CA ARG A 189 -15.11 0.84 11.62
C ARG A 189 -15.95 -0.35 12.11
N SER A 190 -15.41 -1.55 11.98
CA SER A 190 -16.05 -2.81 12.33
C SER A 190 -15.01 -3.86 12.69
N ASN A 191 -15.11 -4.37 13.91
CA ASN A 191 -14.29 -5.49 14.38
C ASN A 191 -14.56 -6.77 13.57
N ASP A 192 -15.80 -6.98 13.10
CA ASP A 192 -16.16 -8.12 12.26
C ASP A 192 -15.46 -8.04 10.90
N ASN A 193 -15.39 -6.84 10.32
CA ASN A 193 -14.68 -6.61 9.05
C ASN A 193 -13.17 -6.81 9.22
N ALA A 194 -12.59 -6.30 10.32
CA ALA A 194 -11.18 -6.51 10.63
C ALA A 194 -10.85 -8.00 10.79
N TYR A 195 -11.65 -8.71 11.58
CA TYR A 195 -11.55 -10.16 11.75
C TYR A 195 -11.58 -10.90 10.41
N GLN A 196 -12.49 -10.53 9.49
CA GLN A 196 -12.56 -11.16 8.17
C GLN A 196 -11.28 -10.93 7.34
N TRP A 197 -10.69 -9.74 7.38
CA TRP A 197 -9.44 -9.43 6.69
C TRP A 197 -8.26 -10.19 7.27
N TYR A 198 -8.11 -10.20 8.61
CA TYR A 198 -7.09 -10.99 9.28
C TYR A 198 -7.25 -12.48 9.02
N HIS A 199 -8.49 -12.98 9.00
CA HIS A 199 -8.78 -14.37 8.65
C HIS A 199 -8.33 -14.73 7.23
N LYS A 200 -8.61 -13.85 6.24
CA LYS A 200 -8.12 -14.03 4.86
C LYS A 200 -6.59 -14.04 4.80
N ALA A 201 -5.93 -13.10 5.49
CA ALA A 201 -4.48 -13.02 5.55
C ALA A 201 -3.85 -14.27 6.19
N ALA A 202 -4.38 -14.70 7.35
CA ALA A 202 -3.93 -15.89 8.05
C ALA A 202 -4.08 -17.17 7.21
N SER A 203 -5.21 -17.30 6.52
CA SER A 203 -5.51 -18.45 5.63
C SER A 203 -4.57 -18.53 4.44
N LYS A 204 -4.02 -17.39 4.00
CA LYS A 204 -2.97 -17.33 2.96
C LYS A 204 -1.56 -17.44 3.52
N GLY A 205 -1.41 -17.67 4.82
CA GLY A 205 -0.12 -17.80 5.47
C GLY A 205 0.59 -16.46 5.71
N SER A 206 -0.13 -15.37 5.97
CA SER A 206 0.49 -14.19 6.60
C SER A 206 0.78 -14.48 8.08
N VAL A 207 2.01 -14.22 8.53
CA VAL A 207 2.40 -14.37 9.95
C VAL A 207 1.64 -13.38 10.81
N ASP A 208 1.62 -12.11 10.41
CA ASP A 208 0.92 -11.05 11.16
C ASP A 208 -0.59 -11.28 11.13
N GLY A 209 -1.13 -11.78 10.01
CA GLY A 209 -2.53 -12.17 9.91
C GLY A 209 -2.90 -13.27 10.90
N GLN A 210 -2.01 -14.27 11.08
CA GLN A 210 -2.17 -15.32 12.07
C GLN A 210 -2.09 -14.76 13.51
N ILE A 211 -1.21 -13.79 13.77
CA ILE A 211 -1.12 -13.11 15.07
C ILE A 211 -2.43 -12.39 15.39
N HIS A 212 -2.86 -11.49 14.50
CA HIS A 212 -4.10 -10.74 14.69
C HIS A 212 -5.32 -11.64 14.82
N LEU A 213 -5.43 -12.69 14.00
CA LEU A 213 -6.53 -13.66 14.11
C LEU A 213 -6.51 -14.40 15.44
N GLY A 214 -5.32 -14.82 15.90
CA GLY A 214 -5.14 -15.45 17.20
C GLY A 214 -5.61 -14.56 18.34
N LEU A 215 -5.19 -13.29 18.32
CA LEU A 215 -5.59 -12.27 19.30
C LEU A 215 -7.08 -11.97 19.25
N SER A 216 -7.69 -11.89 18.05
CA SER A 216 -9.14 -11.72 17.89
C SER A 216 -9.93 -12.83 18.57
N TYR A 217 -9.50 -14.10 18.45
CA TYR A 217 -10.14 -15.21 19.15
C TYR A 217 -9.91 -15.18 20.67
N LEU A 218 -8.74 -14.76 21.14
CA LEU A 218 -8.49 -14.67 22.59
C LEU A 218 -9.30 -13.55 23.24
N ALA A 219 -9.38 -12.39 22.59
CA ALA A 219 -10.09 -11.22 23.09
C ALA A 219 -11.60 -11.24 22.78
N GLY A 220 -12.07 -12.09 21.87
CA GLY A 220 -13.47 -12.08 21.42
C GLY A 220 -13.82 -10.84 20.59
N VAL A 221 -12.86 -10.34 19.81
CA VAL A 221 -13.02 -9.13 18.98
C VAL A 221 -13.35 -9.57 17.54
N GLY A 222 -14.55 -9.24 17.09
CA GLY A 222 -15.06 -9.64 15.76
C GLY A 222 -15.45 -11.11 15.66
N THR A 223 -15.36 -11.85 16.77
CA THR A 223 -15.66 -13.27 16.90
C THR A 223 -15.93 -13.62 18.36
N LYS A 224 -16.39 -14.84 18.65
CA LYS A 224 -16.52 -15.32 20.03
C LYS A 224 -15.16 -15.71 20.59
N THR A 225 -14.99 -15.54 21.90
CA THR A 225 -13.79 -16.00 22.60
C THR A 225 -13.58 -17.51 22.40
N ASP A 226 -12.39 -17.89 21.95
CA ASP A 226 -12.04 -19.28 21.68
C ASP A 226 -10.53 -19.49 21.89
N HIS A 227 -10.18 -19.97 23.09
CA HIS A 227 -8.79 -20.12 23.50
C HIS A 227 -8.00 -21.10 22.62
N ALA A 228 -8.64 -22.21 22.21
CA ALA A 228 -8.00 -23.23 21.39
C ALA A 228 -7.68 -22.72 19.98
N LYS A 229 -8.58 -21.94 19.38
CA LYS A 229 -8.32 -21.29 18.08
C LYS A 229 -7.28 -20.18 18.20
N GLY A 230 -7.37 -19.37 19.25
CA GLY A 230 -6.44 -18.28 19.49
C GLY A 230 -5.00 -18.76 19.62
N THR A 231 -4.77 -19.70 20.53
CA THR A 231 -3.45 -20.31 20.73
C THR A 231 -2.96 -21.03 19.48
N TYR A 232 -3.81 -21.74 18.76
CA TYR A 232 -3.43 -22.39 17.50
C TYR A 232 -2.81 -21.41 16.49
N TRP A 233 -3.48 -20.29 16.21
CA TRP A 233 -2.99 -19.32 15.21
C TRP A 233 -1.69 -18.63 15.66
N LEU A 234 -1.57 -18.32 16.95
CA LEU A 234 -0.34 -17.78 17.53
C LEU A 234 0.81 -18.78 17.46
N GLU A 235 0.60 -20.02 17.87
CA GLU A 235 1.61 -21.07 17.80
C GLU A 235 2.01 -21.37 16.35
N ARG A 236 1.07 -21.23 15.40
CA ARG A 236 1.35 -21.39 13.96
C ARG A 236 2.27 -20.31 13.41
N ALA A 237 2.07 -19.06 13.83
CA ALA A 237 2.96 -17.95 13.53
C ALA A 237 4.32 -18.12 14.23
N ALA A 238 4.32 -18.63 15.47
CA ALA A 238 5.52 -18.89 16.26
C ALA A 238 6.42 -19.98 15.64
N GLU A 239 5.85 -21.03 15.05
CA GLU A 239 6.58 -22.05 14.29
C GLU A 239 7.39 -21.49 13.11
N ARG A 240 7.02 -20.30 12.64
CA ARG A 240 7.72 -19.59 11.55
C ARG A 240 8.74 -18.57 12.07
N GLY A 241 9.03 -18.59 13.36
CA GLY A 241 10.06 -17.75 13.98
C GLY A 241 9.58 -16.37 14.42
N SER A 242 8.27 -16.10 14.44
CA SER A 242 7.77 -14.82 14.98
C SER A 242 7.91 -14.77 16.50
N ALA A 243 8.82 -13.92 16.98
CA ALA A 243 9.05 -13.69 18.41
C ALA A 243 7.82 -13.10 19.11
N GLU A 244 7.09 -12.23 18.41
CA GLU A 244 5.84 -11.65 18.88
C GLU A 244 4.75 -12.72 19.04
N ALA A 245 4.60 -13.60 18.04
CA ALA A 245 3.65 -14.71 18.14
C ALA A 245 3.99 -15.66 19.29
N MET A 246 5.28 -15.96 19.50
CA MET A 246 5.75 -16.75 20.64
C MET A 246 5.39 -16.05 21.97
N PHE A 247 5.59 -14.74 22.06
CA PHE A 247 5.23 -13.98 23.26
C PHE A 247 3.73 -14.05 23.56
N HIS A 248 2.88 -13.78 22.57
CA HIS A 248 1.43 -13.84 22.74
C HIS A 248 0.91 -15.27 22.98
N ALA A 249 1.51 -16.29 22.37
CA ALA A 249 1.22 -17.69 22.71
C ALA A 249 1.56 -17.97 24.17
N GLY A 250 2.71 -17.47 24.63
CA GLY A 250 3.13 -17.60 26.02
C GLY A 250 2.19 -16.89 27.01
N GLU A 251 1.75 -15.69 26.66
CA GLU A 251 0.76 -14.92 27.43
C GLU A 251 -0.59 -15.64 27.48
N ALA A 252 -1.06 -16.19 26.36
CA ALA A 252 -2.31 -16.92 26.30
C ALA A 252 -2.31 -18.14 27.24
N TRP A 253 -1.23 -18.92 27.24
CA TRP A 253 -1.13 -20.12 28.08
C TRP A 253 -0.89 -19.82 29.57
N ARG A 254 -0.49 -18.59 29.92
CA ARG A 254 -0.21 -18.22 31.31
C ARG A 254 -1.45 -18.41 32.18
N ASP A 255 -1.28 -19.14 33.27
CA ASP A 255 -2.33 -19.51 34.22
C ASP A 255 -3.54 -20.22 33.59
N TYR A 256 -3.41 -20.75 32.37
CA TYR A 256 -4.48 -21.45 31.65
C TYR A 256 -4.41 -22.97 31.81
N GLY A 257 -5.37 -23.55 32.55
CA GLY A 257 -5.43 -24.98 32.77
C GLY A 257 -4.25 -25.52 33.60
N LYS A 258 -4.13 -26.85 33.69
CA LYS A 258 -3.13 -27.50 34.55
C LYS A 258 -1.70 -27.34 34.04
N THR A 259 -1.51 -27.40 32.72
CA THR A 259 -0.19 -27.39 32.08
C THR A 259 0.17 -26.05 31.44
N GLY A 260 -0.71 -25.05 31.49
CA GLY A 260 -0.52 -23.76 30.80
C GLY A 260 0.77 -23.05 31.17
N ASN A 261 1.13 -23.00 32.46
CA ASN A 261 2.35 -22.32 32.88
C ASN A 261 3.64 -22.98 32.33
N ALA A 262 3.64 -24.29 32.12
CA ALA A 262 4.76 -24.96 31.44
C ALA A 262 4.87 -24.54 29.97
N LEU A 263 3.72 -24.39 29.29
CA LEU A 263 3.64 -23.97 27.89
C LEU A 263 4.01 -22.50 27.72
N ALA A 264 3.50 -21.68 28.62
CA ALA A 264 3.85 -20.28 28.74
C ALA A 264 5.37 -20.13 28.88
N TYR A 265 6.00 -20.90 29.78
CA TYR A 265 7.44 -20.85 29.95
C TYR A 265 8.20 -21.20 28.66
N VAL A 266 7.83 -22.28 27.96
CA VAL A 266 8.51 -22.69 26.71
C VAL A 266 8.40 -21.59 25.65
N TRP A 267 7.20 -21.07 25.41
CA TRP A 267 7.00 -20.04 24.40
C TRP A 267 7.68 -18.70 24.76
N LEU A 268 7.61 -18.27 26.03
CA LEU A 268 8.28 -17.06 26.51
C LEU A 268 9.81 -17.21 26.49
N PHE A 269 10.33 -18.42 26.76
CA PHE A 269 11.75 -18.73 26.62
C PHE A 269 12.19 -18.54 25.17
N LEU A 270 11.46 -19.09 24.20
CA LEU A 270 11.75 -18.93 22.78
C LEU A 270 11.66 -17.45 22.36
N ALA A 271 10.56 -16.76 22.69
CA ALA A 271 10.37 -15.34 22.39
C ALA A 271 11.53 -14.46 22.88
N SER A 272 12.03 -14.73 24.10
CA SER A 272 13.14 -13.98 24.67
C SER A 272 14.46 -14.18 23.91
N HIS A 273 14.70 -15.35 23.31
CA HIS A 273 15.90 -15.62 22.50
C HIS A 273 15.80 -15.02 21.09
N PHE A 274 14.59 -14.92 20.54
CA PHE A 274 14.33 -14.23 19.28
C PHE A 274 14.21 -12.69 19.45
N GLY A 275 14.59 -12.13 20.60
CA GLY A 275 14.74 -10.69 20.80
C GLY A 275 13.53 -9.96 21.38
N TYR A 276 12.47 -10.65 21.81
CA TYR A 276 11.31 -10.01 22.43
C TYR A 276 11.55 -9.77 23.93
N GLU A 277 12.10 -8.61 24.28
CA GLU A 277 12.59 -8.31 25.64
C GLU A 277 11.52 -8.48 26.74
N LYS A 278 10.28 -8.06 26.47
CA LYS A 278 9.15 -8.18 27.40
C LYS A 278 8.88 -9.64 27.80
N ALA A 279 9.24 -10.60 26.93
CA ALA A 279 9.05 -12.02 27.21
C ALA A 279 9.90 -12.50 28.39
N ARG A 280 11.09 -11.92 28.62
CA ARG A 280 11.98 -12.32 29.70
C ARG A 280 11.35 -12.08 31.07
N ALA A 281 10.78 -10.90 31.28
CA ALA A 281 10.13 -10.55 32.55
C ALA A 281 8.95 -11.49 32.84
N MET A 282 8.10 -11.73 31.83
CA MET A 282 6.96 -12.64 31.99
C MET A 282 7.41 -14.09 32.20
N ARG A 283 8.44 -14.54 31.49
CA ARG A 283 9.04 -15.87 31.66
C ARG A 283 9.51 -16.08 33.10
N ASP A 284 10.21 -15.10 33.66
CA ASP A 284 10.78 -15.18 35.01
C ASP A 284 9.66 -15.19 36.07
N GLN A 285 8.55 -14.49 35.84
CA GLN A 285 7.34 -14.58 36.66
C GLN A 285 6.72 -15.98 36.62
N VAL A 286 6.58 -16.57 35.43
CA VAL A 286 6.05 -17.93 35.25
C VAL A 286 6.98 -18.96 35.88
N ALA A 287 8.29 -18.81 35.71
CA ALA A 287 9.33 -19.67 36.29
C ALA A 287 9.24 -19.71 37.83
N THR A 288 9.00 -18.56 38.46
CA THR A 288 8.82 -18.46 39.91
C THR A 288 7.60 -19.24 40.39
N LYS A 289 6.51 -19.24 39.60
CA LYS A 289 5.27 -19.97 39.95
C LYS A 289 5.41 -21.49 39.84
N ILE A 290 6.12 -21.99 38.82
CA ILE A 290 6.24 -23.44 38.58
C ILE A 290 7.42 -24.09 39.32
N GLY A 291 8.38 -23.29 39.80
CA GLY A 291 9.54 -23.78 40.55
C GLY A 291 10.73 -24.16 39.67
N VAL A 292 11.92 -24.15 40.29
CA VAL A 292 13.22 -24.28 39.60
C VAL A 292 13.39 -25.65 38.94
N ASP A 293 12.93 -26.73 39.59
CA ASP A 293 13.11 -28.09 39.08
C ASP A 293 12.34 -28.30 37.75
N ILE A 294 11.09 -27.82 37.69
CA ILE A 294 10.28 -27.84 36.48
C ILE A 294 10.94 -27.00 35.38
N VAL A 295 11.45 -25.82 35.72
CA VAL A 295 12.13 -24.93 34.77
C VAL A 295 13.33 -25.61 34.10
N VAL A 296 14.15 -26.34 34.87
CA VAL A 296 15.31 -27.08 34.33
C VAL A 296 14.85 -28.13 33.31
N GLY A 297 13.79 -28.88 33.63
CA GLY A 297 13.18 -29.85 32.71
C GLY A 297 12.64 -29.19 31.43
N LEU A 298 11.92 -28.07 31.56
CA LEU A 298 11.38 -27.35 30.40
C LEU A 298 12.47 -26.75 29.50
N GLN A 299 13.60 -26.34 30.06
CA GLN A 299 14.75 -25.89 29.28
C GLN A 299 15.37 -27.01 28.43
N ALA A 300 15.33 -28.26 28.91
CA ALA A 300 15.79 -29.41 28.13
C ALA A 300 14.93 -29.62 26.86
N VAL A 301 13.64 -29.23 26.92
CA VAL A 301 12.72 -29.25 25.76
C VAL A 301 12.86 -28.00 24.89
N ALA A 302 12.97 -26.82 25.51
CA ALA A 302 12.96 -25.55 24.79
C ALA A 302 14.25 -25.31 23.99
N LYS A 303 15.42 -25.74 24.48
CA LYS A 303 16.71 -25.54 23.79
C LYS A 303 16.81 -26.27 22.44
N PRO A 304 16.41 -27.55 22.31
CA PRO A 304 16.32 -28.22 21.01
C PRO A 304 15.34 -27.54 20.04
N LEU A 305 14.18 -27.09 20.54
CA LEU A 305 13.20 -26.35 19.72
C LEU A 305 13.78 -25.03 19.21
N LEU A 306 14.48 -24.28 20.07
CA LEU A 306 15.20 -23.06 19.71
C LEU A 306 16.18 -23.31 18.55
N LYS A 307 17.06 -24.32 18.68
CA LYS A 307 18.02 -24.68 17.62
C LYS A 307 17.34 -25.04 16.29
N LYS A 308 16.19 -25.75 16.35
CA LYS A 308 15.43 -26.11 15.14
C LYS A 308 14.80 -24.89 14.47
N LEU A 309 14.26 -23.96 15.26
CA LEU A 309 13.69 -22.70 14.78
C LEU A 309 14.76 -21.80 14.18
N GLU A 310 15.92 -21.64 14.83
CA GLU A 310 17.08 -20.89 14.31
C GLU A 310 17.60 -21.48 13.00
N ALA A 311 17.59 -22.81 12.87
CA ALA A 311 18.01 -23.49 11.65
C ALA A 311 16.95 -23.45 10.54
N GLY A 312 15.73 -22.94 10.79
CA GLY A 312 14.63 -22.95 9.84
C GLY A 312 14.13 -24.35 9.47
N LYS A 313 14.43 -25.38 10.28
CA LYS A 313 14.12 -26.80 10.00
C LYS A 313 12.79 -27.27 10.60
N VAL A 314 11.91 -26.34 10.97
CA VAL A 314 10.62 -26.65 11.59
C VAL A 314 9.58 -26.91 10.51
N GLY A 315 9.15 -28.17 10.41
CA GLY A 315 8.04 -28.56 9.56
C GLY A 315 6.72 -27.96 10.02
N LYS A 316 5.75 -27.92 9.12
CA LYS A 316 4.41 -27.40 9.40
C LYS A 316 3.73 -28.19 10.53
N HIS A 317 3.24 -27.46 11.55
CA HIS A 317 2.61 -28.01 12.76
C HIS A 317 3.50 -28.93 13.60
N ALA A 318 4.81 -28.98 13.36
CA ALA A 318 5.68 -29.91 14.05
C ALA A 318 5.79 -29.63 15.56
N ILE A 319 5.91 -28.36 15.94
CA ILE A 319 5.99 -27.96 17.34
C ILE A 319 4.63 -28.15 17.99
N ILE A 320 3.56 -27.68 17.35
CA ILE A 320 2.18 -27.82 17.84
C ILE A 320 1.82 -29.29 18.09
N LYS A 321 2.14 -30.20 17.14
CA LYS A 321 1.87 -31.64 17.29
C LYS A 321 2.65 -32.25 18.46
N ALA A 322 3.94 -31.92 18.61
CA ALA A 322 4.76 -32.41 19.71
C ALA A 322 4.23 -31.94 21.07
N LEU A 323 3.91 -30.66 21.14
CA LEU A 323 3.33 -29.98 22.28
C LEU A 323 1.94 -30.55 22.66
N ASN A 324 1.10 -30.86 21.68
CA ASN A 324 -0.20 -31.52 21.91
C ASN A 324 -0.03 -32.96 22.42
N LYS A 325 0.94 -33.71 21.89
CA LYS A 325 1.25 -35.08 22.33
C LYS A 325 1.72 -35.11 23.78
N VAL A 326 2.72 -34.28 24.12
CA VAL A 326 3.33 -34.25 25.46
C VAL A 326 2.32 -33.81 26.52
N TYR A 327 1.56 -32.75 26.24
CA TYR A 327 0.69 -32.12 27.24
C TYR A 327 -0.79 -32.51 27.10
N LYS A 328 -1.11 -33.49 26.25
CA LYS A 328 -2.47 -34.03 26.00
C LYS A 328 -3.53 -32.93 25.78
N ARG A 329 -3.18 -31.94 24.96
CA ARG A 329 -4.03 -30.77 24.68
C ARG A 329 -5.16 -31.11 23.70
N PRO A 330 -6.30 -30.41 23.77
CA PRO A 330 -7.31 -30.47 22.72
C PRO A 330 -6.72 -29.91 21.42
N SER A 331 -6.78 -30.70 20.35
CA SER A 331 -6.20 -30.32 19.07
C SER A 331 -7.21 -29.55 18.22
N TYR A 332 -6.94 -28.28 17.94
CA TYR A 332 -7.65 -27.53 16.91
C TYR A 332 -6.79 -27.44 15.65
N PHE A 333 -7.35 -27.87 14.51
CA PHE A 333 -6.80 -27.63 13.17
C PHE A 333 -7.95 -27.14 12.28
N PRO A 334 -7.84 -25.94 11.67
CA PRO A 334 -8.83 -25.42 10.74
C PRO A 334 -9.13 -26.41 9.60
N PRO A 335 -10.41 -26.55 9.18
CA PRO A 335 -10.82 -27.53 8.17
C PRO A 335 -10.21 -27.31 6.77
N LEU A 336 -9.72 -26.10 6.44
CA LEU A 336 -8.95 -25.87 5.20
C LEU A 336 -7.56 -26.52 5.23
N GLU A 337 -7.00 -26.79 6.42
CA GLU A 337 -5.65 -27.34 6.59
C GLU A 337 -5.66 -28.86 6.81
N ALA A 338 -6.84 -29.46 7.02
CA ALA A 338 -7.00 -30.89 7.29
C ALA A 338 -6.82 -31.81 6.05
N ASN A 339 -6.76 -31.24 4.84
CA ASN A 339 -6.77 -32.01 3.59
C ASN A 339 -5.45 -32.04 2.79
N LEU A 340 -4.31 -31.64 3.37
CA LEU A 340 -3.02 -31.66 2.66
C LEU A 340 -1.87 -32.47 3.27
N ASP A 341 -1.93 -32.93 4.52
CA ASP A 341 -0.76 -33.55 5.16
C ASP A 341 -0.97 -35.04 5.50
N ARG A 342 -0.81 -35.90 4.49
CA ARG A 342 -0.49 -37.34 4.66
C ARG A 342 0.95 -37.70 4.28
N SER A 343 1.80 -36.72 3.96
CA SER A 343 3.18 -36.96 3.49
C SER A 343 4.30 -36.31 4.32
N ASP A 344 3.99 -35.55 5.37
CA ASP A 344 5.03 -35.02 6.24
C ASP A 344 5.38 -36.08 7.29
N GLU A 345 6.53 -36.76 7.09
CA GLU A 345 7.13 -37.62 8.10
C GLU A 345 7.13 -36.88 9.45
N PRO A 346 6.62 -37.50 10.53
CA PRO A 346 6.72 -36.88 11.84
C PRO A 346 8.21 -36.71 12.13
N LEU A 347 8.63 -35.46 12.41
CA LEU A 347 9.90 -35.21 13.07
C LEU A 347 9.95 -36.14 14.28
N VAL A 348 10.72 -37.22 14.19
CA VAL A 348 11.06 -38.06 15.32
C VAL A 348 11.87 -37.14 16.22
N PHE A 349 11.21 -36.58 17.23
CA PHE A 349 11.89 -36.03 18.38
C PHE A 349 12.62 -37.23 18.98
N GLU A 350 13.94 -37.35 18.70
CA GLU A 350 14.82 -38.20 19.50
C GLU A 350 14.45 -37.92 20.96
N GLU A 351 13.96 -38.96 21.60
CA GLU A 351 13.25 -39.00 22.88
C GLU A 351 13.35 -37.69 23.68
N LEU A 352 12.35 -36.82 23.51
CA LEU A 352 12.00 -35.88 24.57
C LEU A 352 11.74 -36.77 25.79
N ASP A 353 12.61 -36.70 26.79
CA ASP A 353 12.56 -37.54 27.99
C ASP A 353 11.15 -37.48 28.61
N GLU A 354 10.33 -38.48 28.27
CA GLU A 354 8.91 -38.53 28.63
C GLU A 354 8.77 -38.65 30.16
N GLY A 355 9.80 -39.15 30.86
CA GLY A 355 9.86 -39.23 32.31
C GLY A 355 9.98 -37.86 32.98
N LEU A 356 10.86 -37.00 32.47
CA LEU A 356 11.09 -35.64 32.99
C LEU A 356 9.88 -34.71 32.78
N LEU A 357 9.06 -34.98 31.76
CA LEU A 357 7.81 -34.27 31.50
C LEU A 357 6.61 -34.86 32.26
N ALA A 358 6.57 -36.18 32.48
CA ALA A 358 5.53 -36.81 33.28
C ALA A 358 5.55 -36.36 34.75
N ASP A 359 6.74 -36.10 35.30
CA ASP A 359 6.90 -35.55 36.64
C ASP A 359 6.33 -34.13 36.77
N THR A 360 6.27 -33.35 35.68
CA THR A 360 5.62 -32.03 35.65
C THR A 360 4.08 -32.09 35.64
N ILE A 361 3.49 -33.23 35.27
CA ILE A 361 2.02 -33.42 35.21
C ILE A 361 1.46 -33.80 36.60
N ASN A 362 2.31 -34.34 37.49
CA ASN A 362 1.89 -34.95 38.76
C ASN A 362 2.19 -34.11 40.02
N GLN A 363 2.76 -32.91 39.89
CA GLN A 363 2.95 -32.01 41.03
C GLN A 363 1.72 -31.10 41.21
N GLU A 364 0.88 -31.42 42.20
CA GLU A 364 -0.20 -30.52 42.63
C GLU A 364 0.39 -29.19 43.16
N PRO A 365 -0.14 -28.03 42.76
CA PRO A 365 0.23 -26.78 43.41
C PRO A 365 -0.31 -26.79 44.86
N GLN A 366 0.57 -26.57 45.83
CA GLN A 366 0.14 -26.36 47.21
C GLN A 366 -0.79 -25.12 47.28
N PRO A 367 -1.89 -25.17 48.05
CA PRO A 367 -2.76 -24.03 48.20
C PRO A 367 -2.00 -22.88 48.88
N PRO A 368 -2.23 -21.63 48.46
CA PRO A 368 -1.64 -20.47 49.13
C PRO A 368 -2.11 -20.45 50.59
N SER A 369 -1.15 -20.28 51.50
CA SER A 369 -1.42 -20.08 52.93
C SER A 369 -2.40 -18.92 53.11
N ALA A 370 -3.45 -19.17 53.88
CA ALA A 370 -4.52 -18.22 54.17
C ALA A 370 -3.97 -16.88 54.68
N GLY A 371 -4.05 -15.86 53.82
CA GLY A 371 -3.99 -14.46 54.16
C GLY A 371 -5.17 -13.78 53.47
N ALA A 372 -6.13 -13.33 54.27
CA ALA A 372 -7.29 -12.61 53.81
C ALA A 372 -6.86 -11.35 53.04
N ASP A 373 -7.40 -11.15 51.83
CA ASP A 373 -8.05 -9.90 51.49
C ASP A 373 -8.91 -10.07 50.23
N SER A 374 -10.20 -9.83 50.43
CA SER A 374 -11.21 -9.69 49.39
C SER A 374 -11.10 -8.31 48.74
N SER A 375 -10.76 -8.23 47.45
CA SER A 375 -11.25 -7.12 46.61
C SER A 375 -11.08 -7.39 45.10
N ALA A 376 -12.17 -7.10 44.38
CA ALA A 376 -12.26 -6.64 42.99
C ALA A 376 -11.64 -7.50 41.87
N GLY A 377 -12.54 -8.05 41.04
CA GLY A 377 -12.18 -8.47 39.69
C GLY A 377 -11.69 -7.28 38.88
N SER A 378 -10.44 -7.34 38.44
CA SER A 378 -9.90 -6.47 37.40
C SER A 378 -10.18 -7.10 36.04
N GLU A 379 -11.12 -6.54 35.30
CA GLU A 379 -11.14 -6.70 33.85
C GLU A 379 -9.79 -6.22 33.30
N LEU A 380 -9.02 -7.14 32.73
CA LEU A 380 -7.80 -6.82 32.01
C LEU A 380 -8.23 -6.18 30.67
N ASP A 381 -7.98 -4.88 30.52
CA ASP A 381 -8.25 -4.13 29.30
C ASP A 381 -7.18 -4.44 28.24
N PHE A 382 -7.50 -5.35 27.32
CA PHE A 382 -6.65 -5.72 26.19
C PHE A 382 -6.69 -4.71 25.04
N THR A 383 -7.51 -3.65 25.11
CA THR A 383 -7.75 -2.77 23.95
C THR A 383 -6.76 -1.61 23.82
N GLN A 384 -6.10 -1.20 24.90
CA GLN A 384 -5.26 0.02 24.89
C GLN A 384 -3.83 -0.19 24.34
N ASP A 385 -3.26 -1.39 24.47
CA ASP A 385 -1.87 -1.66 24.11
C ASP A 385 -1.68 -2.43 22.78
N LEU A 386 -2.73 -3.04 22.23
CA LEU A 386 -2.65 -3.84 20.99
C LEU A 386 -2.53 -3.00 19.71
N PHE A 387 -2.88 -1.70 19.75
CA PHE A 387 -2.97 -0.84 18.55
C PHE A 387 -2.15 0.45 18.65
N SER A 388 -1.27 0.59 19.65
CA SER A 388 -0.55 1.83 19.95
C SER A 388 0.99 1.72 19.83
N SER A 389 1.50 1.43 18.64
CA SER A 389 2.85 1.85 18.18
C SER A 389 2.95 1.66 16.66
N GLN A 390 3.41 2.55 15.78
CA GLN A 390 4.21 3.76 15.88
C GLN A 390 3.75 4.80 14.83
N HIS A 391 3.24 5.95 15.28
CA HIS A 391 3.38 7.20 14.54
C HIS A 391 4.16 8.17 15.44
N LYS A 392 5.49 8.09 15.37
CA LYS A 392 6.35 9.22 15.71
C LYS A 392 7.25 9.50 14.49
N SER A 393 6.93 10.65 13.89
CA SER A 393 7.62 11.44 12.85
C SER A 393 8.08 10.72 11.58
#